data_AF-A0A8F1WKG2-F1
#
_entry.id   AF-A0A8F1WKG2-F1
#
_cell.length_a   1.000
_cell.length_b   1.000
_cell.length_c   1.000
_cell.angle_alpha   90.00
_cell.angle_beta   90.00
_cell.angle_gamma   90.00
#
_symmetry.space_group_name_H-M   'P 1'
#
loop_
_entity.id
_entity.type
_entity.pdbx_description
1 polymer ?
#
loop_
_entity_poly.entity_id
_entity_poly.type
_entity_poly.pdbx_seq_one_letter_code
_entity_poly.pdbx_strand_id
1 'polypeptide(L)' 'MYRLRKPYPGLLEAVKGQTVFDYENVNGTILGFWFPEFMKGAGITGFHFHFISDDRAKGGHLLTCKLKKLLLR' A
#
# COMPACT_ATOMS: atom_id res chain seq x y z
N MET A 1 -3.91 -2.28 8.83
CA MET A 1 -5.23 -1.93 9.41
C MET A 1 -5.65 -3.00 10.40
N TYR A 2 -6.33 -2.60 11.48
CA TYR A 2 -6.99 -3.54 12.37
C TYR A 2 -8.33 -4.01 11.78
N ARG A 3 -8.84 -5.15 12.27
CA ARG A 3 -10.13 -5.67 11.85
C ARG A 3 -11.27 -4.80 12.39
N LEU A 4 -12.06 -4.20 11.51
CA LEU A 4 -13.23 -3.41 11.89
C LEU A 4 -14.37 -4.29 12.43
N ARG A 5 -15.22 -3.71 13.29
CA ARG A 5 -16.44 -4.34 13.81
C ARG A 5 -17.68 -3.57 13.34
N LYS A 6 -18.83 -4.26 13.25
CA LYS A 6 -20.10 -3.63 12.87
C LYS A 6 -20.62 -2.70 13.99
N PRO A 7 -21.32 -1.60 13.64
CA PRO A 7 -21.53 -1.09 12.28
C PRO A 7 -20.22 -0.52 11.70
N TYR A 8 -19.93 -0.81 10.43
CA TYR A 8 -18.67 -0.42 9.83
C TYR A 8 -18.66 1.10 9.54
N PRO A 9 -17.62 1.82 9.95
CA PRO A 9 -17.46 3.22 9.57
C PRO A 9 -17.12 3.33 8.07
N GLY A 10 -17.30 4.53 7.51
CA GLY A 10 -16.78 4.84 6.18
C GLY A 10 -15.25 4.70 6.12
N LEU A 11 -14.70 4.42 4.94
CA LEU A 11 -13.28 4.14 4.78
C LEU A 11 -12.38 5.29 5.28
N LEU A 12 -12.76 6.54 5.02
CA LEU A 12 -12.02 7.72 5.49
C LEU A 12 -11.91 7.77 7.02
N GLU A 13 -12.94 7.34 7.74
CA GLU A 13 -12.89 7.25 9.20
C GLU A 13 -12.07 6.03 9.66
N ALA A 14 -12.22 4.89 8.97
CA ALA A 14 -11.46 3.68 9.28
C ALA A 14 -9.94 3.88 9.14
N VAL A 15 -9.47 4.60 8.11
CA VAL A 15 -8.05 4.82 7.84
C VAL A 15 -7.38 5.76 8.84
N LYS A 16 -8.13 6.58 9.60
CA LYS A 16 -7.55 7.47 10.63
C LYS A 16 -6.77 6.71 11.70
N GLY A 17 -7.21 5.49 12.01
CA GLY A 17 -6.54 4.59 12.95
C GLY A 17 -5.57 3.61 12.29
N GLN A 18 -5.09 3.89 11.08
CA GLN A 18 -4.17 2.97 10.40
C GLN A 18 -2.83 2.89 11.13
N THR A 19 -2.30 1.67 11.25
CA THR A 19 -0.91 1.45 11.65
C THR A 19 -0.02 1.68 10.43
N VAL A 20 0.94 2.59 10.55
CA VAL A 20 1.99 2.83 9.56
C VAL A 20 3.28 2.17 10.06
N PHE A 21 4.00 1.55 9.15
CA PHE A 21 5.28 0.91 9.44
C PHE A 21 6.36 1.54 8.57
N ASP A 22 7.46 1.92 9.19
CA ASP A 22 8.68 2.32 8.50
C ASP A 22 9.67 1.17 8.53
N TYR A 23 10.14 0.78 7.35
CA TYR A 23 11.13 -0.29 7.18
C TYR A 23 12.38 0.29 6.54
N GLU A 24 13.54 -0.02 7.12
CA GLU A 24 14.84 0.43 6.62
C GLU A 24 15.70 -0.75 6.18
N ASN A 25 16.43 -0.58 5.09
CA ASN A 25 17.38 -1.58 4.56
C ASN A 25 16.78 -2.98 4.37
N VAL A 26 15.51 -3.05 3.94
CA VAL A 26 14.80 -4.30 3.67
C VAL A 26 14.80 -4.60 2.17
N ASN A 27 15.12 -5.85 1.82
CA ASN A 27 14.92 -6.39 0.48
C ASN A 27 13.51 -6.96 0.33
N GLY A 28 12.90 -6.76 -0.83
CA GLY A 28 11.54 -7.20 -1.07
C GLY A 28 11.05 -6.84 -2.46
N THR A 29 9.78 -7.12 -2.69
CA THR A 29 9.08 -6.84 -3.94
C THR A 29 8.03 -5.76 -3.73
N ILE A 30 8.03 -4.75 -4.61
CA ILE A 30 6.93 -3.80 -4.77
C ILE A 30 6.08 -4.27 -5.95
N LEU A 31 4.78 -4.44 -5.73
CA LEU A 31 3.80 -4.89 -6.72
C LEU A 31 2.69 -3.85 -6.80
N GLY A 32 2.21 -3.56 -8.01
CA GLY A 32 1.05 -2.70 -8.15
C GLY A 32 0.56 -2.53 -9.56
N PHE A 33 -0.40 -1.63 -9.70
CA PHE A 33 -1.04 -1.31 -10.97
C PHE A 33 -1.00 0.19 -11.20
N TRP A 34 -0.97 0.58 -12.47
CA TRP A 34 -1.27 1.93 -12.90
C TRP A 34 -2.72 1.99 -13.38
N PHE A 35 -3.48 2.91 -12.79
CA PHE A 35 -4.86 3.17 -13.16
C PHE A 35 -4.94 4.47 -13.98
N PRO A 36 -5.38 4.40 -15.25
CA PRO A 36 -5.55 5.58 -16.09
C PRO A 36 -6.54 6.60 -15.53
N GLU A 37 -6.42 7.86 -15.93
CA GLU A 37 -7.27 8.96 -15.45
C GLU A 37 -8.76 8.77 -15.77
N PHE A 38 -9.10 8.16 -16.90
CA PHE A 38 -10.51 7.92 -17.26
C PHE A 38 -11.24 6.98 -16.28
N MET A 39 -10.52 6.25 -15.42
CA MET A 39 -11.12 5.39 -14.38
C MET A 39 -11.56 6.16 -13.14
N LYS A 40 -11.39 7.49 -13.11
CA LYS A 40 -11.81 8.36 -12.02
C LYS A 40 -13.30 8.15 -11.72
N GLY A 41 -13.61 7.85 -10.46
CA GLY A 41 -14.98 7.60 -9.97
C GLY A 41 -15.32 6.11 -9.81
N ALA A 42 -14.70 5.21 -10.58
CA ALA A 42 -14.80 3.77 -10.36
C ALA A 42 -13.76 3.26 -9.33
N GLY A 43 -12.63 3.96 -9.20
CA GLY A 43 -11.55 3.59 -8.29
C GLY A 43 -10.53 4.69 -8.11
N ILE A 44 -9.31 4.30 -7.70
CA ILE A 44 -8.18 5.23 -7.61
C ILE A 44 -7.54 5.42 -8.99
N THR A 45 -6.98 6.59 -9.23
CA THR A 45 -6.17 6.91 -10.42
C THR A 45 -4.69 6.98 -10.05
N GLY A 46 -3.80 6.70 -11.00
CA GLY A 46 -2.36 6.66 -10.79
C GLY A 46 -1.87 5.31 -10.26
N PHE A 47 -0.71 5.32 -9.60
CA PHE A 47 -0.10 4.08 -9.11
C PHE A 47 -0.70 3.62 -7.78
N HIS A 48 -1.04 2.33 -7.71
CA HIS A 48 -1.42 1.64 -6.48
C HIS A 48 -0.40 0.55 -6.18
N PHE A 49 0.50 0.80 -5.23
CA PHE A 49 1.54 -0.16 -4.86
C PHE A 49 1.34 -0.77 -3.48
N HIS A 50 1.78 -2.02 -3.35
CA HIS A 50 1.94 -2.77 -2.12
C HIS A 50 3.37 -3.30 -2.05
N PHE A 51 3.85 -3.57 -0.84
CA PHE A 51 5.18 -4.10 -0.57
C PHE A 51 5.10 -5.40 0.23
N ILE A 52 6.03 -6.32 -0.06
CA ILE A 52 6.29 -7.52 0.75
C ILE A 52 7.79 -7.78 0.82
N SER A 53 8.31 -8.04 2.02
CA SER A 53 9.72 -8.41 2.23
C SER A 53 10.00 -9.83 1.72
N ASP A 54 11.26 -10.12 1.39
CA ASP A 54 11.67 -11.45 0.88
C ASP A 54 11.39 -12.58 1.87
N ASP A 55 11.52 -12.31 3.18
CA ASP A 55 11.19 -13.23 4.27
C ASP A 55 9.67 -13.35 4.52
N ARG A 56 8.86 -12.56 3.82
CA ARG A 56 7.39 -12.47 3.92
C ARG A 56 6.86 -12.07 5.29
N ALA A 57 7.70 -11.55 6.18
CA ALA A 57 7.31 -11.16 7.53
C ALA A 57 6.81 -9.71 7.61
N LYS A 58 7.15 -8.87 6.63
CA LYS A 58 6.83 -7.43 6.58
C LYS A 58 6.12 -7.09 5.27
N GLY A 59 5.20 -6.14 5.32
CA GLY A 59 4.48 -5.70 4.13
C GLY A 59 3.37 -4.70 4.41
N GLY A 60 2.63 -4.35 3.36
CA GLY A 60 1.49 -3.45 3.46
C GLY A 60 1.27 -2.61 2.20
N HIS A 61 0.31 -1.69 2.28
CA HIS A 61 0.10 -0.67 1.26
C HIS A 61 1.24 0.35 1.29
N LEU A 62 1.82 0.65 0.12
CA LEU A 62 3.01 1.49 0.03
C LEU A 62 2.61 2.97 -0.03
N LEU A 63 2.99 3.73 1.00
CA LEU A 63 2.76 5.18 1.05
C LEU A 63 3.92 5.97 0.39
N THR A 64 5.16 5.55 0.65
CA THR A 64 6.37 6.15 0.09
C THR A 64 7.53 5.17 0.21
N CYS A 65 8.59 5.36 -0.58
CA CYS A 65 9.84 4.63 -0.43
C CYS A 65 11.04 5.41 -0.96
N LYS A 66 12.24 5.02 -0.50
CA LYS A 66 13.51 5.34 -1.15
C LYS A 66 14.19 4.03 -1.54
N LEU A 67 14.59 3.92 -2.79
CA LEU A 67 15.14 2.70 -3.34
C LEU A 67 16.66 2.83 -3.48
N LYS A 68 17.39 1.83 -2.98
CA LYS A 68 18.85 1.75 -3.16
C LYS A 68 19.23 1.08 -4.48
N LYS A 69 18.53 0.00 -4.82
CA LYS A 69 18.67 -0.75 -6.08
C LYS A 69 17.29 -1.24 -6.49
N LEU A 70 16.96 -1.10 -7.77
CA LEU A 70 15.68 -1.51 -8.33
C LEU A 70 15.89 -2.34 -9.59
N LEU A 71 15.12 -3.42 -9.70
CA LEU A 71 14.85 -4.10 -10.96
C LEU A 71 13.35 -3.94 -11.25
N LEU A 72 13.01 -3.21 -12.31
CA LEU A 72 11.62 -3.00 -12.74
C LEU A 72 11.28 -4.00 -13.85
N ARG A 73 10.07 -4.54 -13.83
CA ARG A 73 9.53 -5.46 -14.82
C ARG A 73 8.15 -5.00 -15.26
#